data_AF-A0A4Y2UFL8-F1
#
_entry.id   AF-A0A4Y2UFL8-F1
#
_cell.length_a   1.000
_cell.length_b   1.000
_cell.length_c   1.000
_cell.angle_alpha   90.00
_cell.angle_beta   90.00
_cell.angle_gamma   90.00
#
_symmetry.space_group_name_H-M   'P 1'
#
loop_
_entity.id
_entity.type
_entity.pdbx_description
1 polymer ?
#
loop_
_entity_poly.entity_id
_entity_poly.type
_entity_poly.pdbx_seq_one_letter_code
_entity_poly.pdbx_strand_id
1 'polypeptide(L)'
;MQQNLKRIAGGNSGIFQIHRRTLYKTVIERMLAHVSSAWYLNPTFKMKRKLSSIQRPFLLHISGAYRTTPTAALQTILGFPPLHMQLQFAARFTSINRLRISLPSNITYIQPQDLEMKATGWTIHPSEHLKPNQISLEYREANIARKDINIFTGGLKTEHGVGAAFCVLTNDIWAHQ
;
A
#
# COMPACT_ATOMS: atom_id res chain seq x y z
N MET A 1 13.55 -4.56 -19.19
CA MET A 1 13.19 -4.15 -17.81
C MET A 1 14.38 -3.64 -16.99
N GLN A 2 15.55 -4.29 -16.97
CA GLN A 2 16.73 -3.80 -16.21
C GLN A 2 17.37 -2.50 -16.74
N GLN A 3 17.27 -2.20 -18.03
CA GLN A 3 17.87 -0.99 -18.61
C GLN A 3 17.12 0.30 -18.22
N ASN A 4 15.81 0.24 -18.02
CA ASN A 4 15.00 1.43 -17.71
C ASN A 4 15.24 1.95 -16.28
N LEU A 5 15.57 1.06 -15.33
CA LEU A 5 15.88 1.44 -13.95
C LEU A 5 17.26 2.10 -13.80
N LYS A 6 18.23 1.79 -14.67
CA LYS A 6 19.55 2.44 -14.65
C LYS A 6 19.49 3.92 -15.03
N ARG A 7 18.50 4.32 -15.85
CA ARG A 7 18.35 5.70 -16.35
C ARG A 7 17.83 6.68 -15.30
N ILE A 8 17.09 6.18 -14.31
CA ILE A 8 16.57 6.98 -13.18
C ILE A 8 17.68 7.28 -12.14
N ALA A 9 18.77 6.52 -12.16
CA ALA A 9 19.90 6.64 -11.24
C ALA A 9 21.17 7.19 -11.93
N GLY A 10 21.03 8.32 -12.64
CA GLY A 10 22.15 9.03 -13.26
C GLY A 10 23.27 9.36 -12.24
N GLY A 11 24.52 9.20 -12.69
CA GLY A 11 25.73 9.11 -11.86
C GLY A 11 26.00 10.25 -10.89
N ASN A 12 25.39 11.44 -11.09
CA ASN A 12 25.48 12.59 -10.17
C ASN A 12 24.13 13.33 -10.02
N SER A 13 23.00 12.71 -10.36
CA SER A 13 21.68 13.37 -10.34
C SER A 13 20.92 13.06 -9.05
N GLY A 14 21.06 13.97 -8.07
CA GLY A 14 19.99 14.57 -7.25
C GLY A 14 19.04 13.74 -6.38
N ILE A 15 19.01 12.41 -6.49
CA ILE A 15 18.11 11.60 -5.67
C ILE A 15 18.83 11.23 -4.37
N PHE A 16 18.44 11.88 -3.26
CA PHE A 16 18.94 11.51 -1.93
C PHE A 16 18.79 10.01 -1.70
N GLN A 17 19.74 9.41 -0.98
CA GLN A 17 19.77 7.99 -0.63
C GLN A 17 18.43 7.47 -0.08
N ILE A 18 17.73 8.33 0.67
CA ILE A 18 16.39 8.08 1.23
C ILE A 18 15.37 7.77 0.13
N HIS A 19 15.31 8.57 -0.94
CA HIS A 19 14.36 8.35 -2.04
C HIS A 19 14.67 7.06 -2.80
N ARG A 20 15.95 6.73 -3.02
CA ARG A 20 16.36 5.45 -3.64
C ARG A 20 15.95 4.24 -2.78
N ARG A 21 16.12 4.36 -1.46
CA ARG A 21 15.66 3.38 -0.47
C ARG A 21 14.15 3.20 -0.52
N THR A 22 13.39 4.30 -0.56
CA THR A 22 11.93 4.28 -0.68
C THR A 22 11.51 3.56 -1.97
N LEU A 23 12.06 3.95 -3.13
CA LEU A 23 11.73 3.32 -4.41
C LEU A 23 12.00 1.81 -4.42
N TYR A 24 13.13 1.37 -3.87
CA TYR A 24 13.43 -0.06 -3.78
C TYR A 24 12.37 -0.81 -2.95
N LYS A 25 12.02 -0.28 -1.78
CA LYS A 25 11.04 -0.88 -0.86
C LYS A 25 9.62 -0.87 -1.41
N THR A 26 9.18 0.25 -1.98
CA THR A 26 7.78 0.44 -2.39
C THR A 26 7.47 -0.09 -3.78
N VAL A 27 8.47 -0.16 -4.67
CA VAL A 27 8.26 -0.61 -6.06
C VAL A 27 8.82 -2.01 -6.24
N ILE A 28 10.14 -2.18 -6.11
CA ILE A 28 10.80 -3.44 -6.50
C ILE A 28 10.40 -4.58 -5.58
N GLU A 29 10.53 -4.39 -4.27
CA GLU A 29 10.20 -5.41 -3.28
C GLU A 29 8.70 -5.74 -3.29
N ARG A 30 7.83 -4.73 -3.31
CA ARG A 30 6.37 -4.90 -3.40
C ARG A 30 5.94 -5.61 -4.69
N MET A 31 6.49 -5.24 -5.84
CA MET A 31 6.15 -5.86 -7.13
C MET A 31 6.48 -7.36 -7.12
N LEU A 32 7.66 -7.73 -6.61
CA LEU A 32 8.06 -9.13 -6.49
C LEU A 32 7.27 -9.87 -5.41
N ALA A 33 7.00 -9.23 -4.28
CA ALA A 33 6.25 -9.81 -3.17
C ALA A 33 4.81 -10.11 -3.55
N HIS A 34 4.17 -9.24 -4.35
CA HIS A 34 2.79 -9.42 -4.78
C HIS A 34 2.57 -10.73 -5.54
N VAL A 35 3.49 -11.08 -6.45
CA VAL A 35 3.39 -12.31 -7.25
C VAL A 35 4.08 -13.53 -6.60
N SER A 36 4.75 -13.34 -5.47
CA SER A 36 5.56 -14.39 -4.84
C SER A 36 4.76 -15.60 -4.38
N SER A 37 3.48 -15.45 -4.03
CA SER A 37 2.61 -16.56 -3.62
C SER A 37 2.42 -17.60 -4.73
N ALA A 38 2.54 -17.22 -6.01
CA ALA A 38 2.35 -18.12 -7.14
C ALA A 38 3.57 -19.01 -7.46
N TRP A 39 4.80 -18.52 -7.19
CA TRP A 39 6.03 -19.19 -7.66
C TRP A 39 7.13 -19.32 -6.60
N TYR A 40 6.92 -18.80 -5.38
CA TYR A 40 7.97 -18.69 -4.35
C TYR A 40 7.62 -19.32 -2.98
N LEU A 41 6.70 -20.29 -2.94
CA LEU A 41 6.37 -21.01 -1.70
C LEU A 41 7.50 -21.93 -1.22
N ASN A 42 8.12 -22.67 -2.16
CA ASN A 42 9.19 -23.62 -1.90
C ASN A 42 10.46 -23.25 -2.70
N PRO A 43 11.27 -22.31 -2.20
CA PRO A 43 12.36 -21.76 -2.99
C PRO A 43 13.58 -22.67 -3.09
N THR A 44 14.00 -22.98 -4.32
CA THR A 44 15.26 -23.69 -4.58
C THR A 44 16.48 -22.78 -4.36
N PHE A 45 17.66 -23.40 -4.16
CA PHE A 45 18.92 -22.66 -4.02
C PHE A 45 19.20 -21.74 -5.23
N LYS A 46 18.91 -22.21 -6.45
CA LYS A 46 19.07 -21.43 -7.69
C LYS A 46 18.21 -20.17 -7.68
N MET A 47 16.97 -20.27 -7.21
CA MET A 47 16.06 -19.12 -7.10
C MET A 47 16.55 -18.12 -6.03
N LYS A 48 16.99 -18.58 -4.86
CA LYS A 48 17.57 -17.72 -3.81
C LYS A 48 18.79 -16.95 -4.34
N ARG A 49 19.69 -17.62 -5.07
CA ARG A 49 20.88 -16.99 -5.69
C ARG A 49 20.48 -15.97 -6.75
N LYS A 50 19.48 -16.27 -7.58
CA LYS A 50 18.96 -15.32 -8.60
C LYS A 50 18.37 -14.07 -7.96
N LEU A 51 17.59 -14.21 -6.89
CA LEU A 51 17.04 -13.07 -6.15
C LEU A 51 18.12 -12.22 -5.50
N SER A 52 19.16 -12.83 -4.92
CA SER A 52 20.33 -12.09 -4.41
C SER A 52 21.00 -11.29 -5.52
N SER A 53 21.15 -11.87 -6.71
CA SER A 53 21.68 -11.17 -7.90
C SER A 53 20.77 -10.03 -8.38
N ILE A 54 19.45 -10.15 -8.25
CA ILE A 54 18.49 -9.07 -8.57
C ILE A 54 18.58 -7.94 -7.55
N GLN A 55 18.70 -8.26 -6.25
CA GLN A 55 18.76 -7.27 -5.17
C GLN A 55 20.07 -6.46 -5.20
N ARG A 56 21.20 -7.12 -5.50
CA ARG A 56 22.53 -6.56 -5.35
C ARG A 56 22.77 -5.21 -6.07
N PRO A 57 22.40 -5.01 -7.34
CA PRO A 57 22.57 -3.72 -8.01
C PRO A 57 21.89 -2.57 -7.28
N PHE A 58 20.69 -2.78 -6.73
CA PHE A 58 19.98 -1.75 -5.98
C PHE A 58 20.72 -1.40 -4.68
N LEU A 59 21.23 -2.41 -3.97
CA LEU A 59 22.01 -2.18 -2.76
C LEU A 59 23.28 -1.37 -3.04
N LEU A 60 23.97 -1.65 -4.15
CA LEU A 60 25.14 -0.87 -4.56
C LEU A 60 24.76 0.56 -4.93
N HIS A 61 23.69 0.77 -5.68
CA HIS A 61 23.22 2.11 -6.04
C HIS A 61 22.71 2.94 -4.85
N ILE A 62 22.20 2.29 -3.80
CA ILE A 62 21.74 2.94 -2.57
C ILE A 62 22.93 3.23 -1.64
N SER A 63 23.87 2.30 -1.49
CA SER A 63 25.03 2.48 -0.60
C SER A 63 26.14 3.34 -1.19
N GLY A 64 26.29 3.37 -2.53
CA GLY A 64 27.48 3.94 -3.18
C GLY A 64 28.75 3.12 -2.97
N ALA A 65 28.66 1.91 -2.41
CA ALA A 65 29.82 1.07 -2.10
C ALA A 65 30.49 0.49 -3.36
N TYR A 66 31.74 0.03 -3.20
CA TYR A 66 32.49 -0.63 -4.26
C TYR A 66 31.77 -1.88 -4.79
N ARG A 67 31.97 -2.17 -6.08
CA ARG A 67 31.39 -3.36 -6.72
C ARG A 67 31.88 -4.67 -6.13
N THR A 68 32.97 -4.70 -5.38
CA THR A 68 33.52 -5.87 -4.69
C THR A 68 32.92 -6.10 -3.31
N THR A 69 32.16 -5.13 -2.76
CA THR A 69 31.56 -5.27 -1.43
C THR A 69 30.58 -6.46 -1.38
N PRO A 70 30.70 -7.35 -0.37
CA PRO A 70 29.80 -8.49 -0.21
C PRO A 70 28.33 -8.08 -0.05
N THR A 71 27.41 -8.77 -0.71
CA THR A 71 25.96 -8.46 -0.65
C THR A 71 25.41 -8.54 0.77
N ALA A 72 25.90 -9.50 1.58
CA ALA A 72 25.50 -9.63 2.98
C ALA A 72 25.90 -8.40 3.81
N ALA A 73 27.11 -7.86 3.58
CA ALA A 73 27.54 -6.62 4.24
C ALA A 73 26.67 -5.42 3.84
N LEU A 74 26.32 -5.31 2.55
CA LEU A 74 25.42 -4.26 2.07
C LEU A 74 24.02 -4.36 2.69
N GLN A 75 23.50 -5.57 2.85
CA GLN A 75 22.22 -5.84 3.52
C GLN A 75 22.26 -5.38 4.97
N THR A 76 23.31 -5.74 5.71
CA THR A 76 23.47 -5.35 7.12
C THR A 76 23.61 -3.85 7.29
N ILE A 77 24.52 -3.19 6.55
CA ILE A 77 24.78 -1.74 6.66
C ILE A 77 23.53 -0.94 6.29
N LEU A 78 22.79 -1.35 5.25
CA LEU A 78 21.57 -0.68 4.84
C LEU A 78 20.34 -1.07 5.70
N GLY A 79 20.44 -2.08 6.56
CA GLY A 79 19.28 -2.61 7.29
C GLY A 79 18.23 -3.21 6.36
N PHE A 80 18.66 -3.83 5.25
CA PHE A 80 17.78 -4.55 4.34
C PHE A 80 17.93 -6.06 4.55
N PRO A 81 16.83 -6.79 4.83
CA PRO A 81 16.89 -8.23 4.86
C PRO A 81 17.14 -8.82 3.46
N PRO A 82 17.62 -10.08 3.37
CA PRO A 82 17.74 -10.77 2.09
C PRO A 82 16.41 -10.85 1.35
N LEU A 83 16.39 -10.44 0.08
CA LEU A 83 15.15 -10.39 -0.72
C LEU A 83 14.39 -11.72 -0.74
N HIS A 84 15.13 -12.83 -0.81
CA HIS A 84 14.54 -14.16 -0.79
C HIS A 84 13.75 -14.46 0.49
N MET A 85 14.22 -13.99 1.66
CA MET A 85 13.50 -14.18 2.93
C MET A 85 12.20 -13.36 2.93
N GLN A 86 12.26 -12.13 2.42
CA GLN A 86 11.07 -11.27 2.35
C GLN A 86 10.01 -11.81 1.40
N LEU A 87 10.41 -12.31 0.22
CA LEU A 87 9.48 -12.91 -0.72
C LEU A 87 8.88 -14.21 -0.16
N GLN A 88 9.69 -15.03 0.52
CA GLN A 88 9.16 -16.24 1.15
C GLN A 88 8.16 -15.90 2.25
N PHE A 89 8.45 -14.89 3.08
CA PHE A 89 7.51 -14.41 4.08
C PHE A 89 6.20 -13.90 3.44
N ALA A 90 6.29 -13.03 2.42
CA ALA A 90 5.13 -12.50 1.73
C ALA A 90 4.28 -13.59 1.05
N ALA A 91 4.94 -14.58 0.41
CA ALA A 91 4.28 -15.71 -0.23
C ALA A 91 3.49 -16.54 0.80
N ARG A 92 4.13 -16.88 1.93
CA ARG A 92 3.52 -17.67 3.01
C ARG A 92 2.41 -16.92 3.73
N PHE A 93 2.63 -15.63 3.99
CA PHE A 93 1.61 -14.78 4.59
C PHE A 93 0.36 -14.71 3.71
N THR A 94 0.56 -14.50 2.40
CA THR A 94 -0.54 -14.45 1.42
C THR A 94 -1.23 -15.81 1.28
N SER A 95 -0.48 -16.91 1.26
CA SER A 95 -1.06 -18.24 1.13
C SER A 95 -1.95 -18.61 2.32
N ILE A 96 -1.54 -18.27 3.54
CA ILE A 96 -2.36 -18.52 4.75
C ILE A 96 -3.56 -17.57 4.78
N ASN A 97 -3.30 -16.26 4.76
CA ASN A 97 -4.33 -15.25 5.07
C ASN A 97 -5.35 -15.07 3.95
N ARG A 98 -4.93 -15.17 2.69
CA ARG A 98 -5.81 -14.90 1.54
C ARG A 98 -6.26 -16.16 0.83
N LEU A 99 -5.35 -17.11 0.62
CA LEU A 99 -5.65 -18.31 -0.17
C LEU A 99 -6.12 -19.48 0.70
N ARG A 100 -5.98 -19.40 2.03
CA ARG A 100 -6.31 -20.47 2.98
C ARG A 100 -5.64 -21.81 2.65
N ILE A 101 -4.43 -21.76 2.09
CA ILE A 101 -3.62 -22.93 1.77
C ILE A 101 -2.77 -23.28 2.99
N SER A 102 -2.85 -24.54 3.44
CA SER A 102 -1.96 -25.05 4.48
C SER A 102 -0.52 -25.11 3.98
N LEU A 103 0.44 -24.71 4.82
CA LEU A 103 1.85 -24.75 4.45
C LEU A 103 2.43 -26.17 4.54
N PRO A 104 3.46 -26.48 3.72
CA PRO A 104 4.17 -27.74 3.83
C PRO A 104 4.85 -27.96 5.20
N SER A 105 5.04 -29.24 5.50
CA SER A 105 5.27 -29.95 6.78
C SER A 105 6.41 -29.53 7.71
N ASN A 106 7.15 -28.46 7.46
CA ASN A 106 8.18 -27.99 8.39
C ASN A 106 7.60 -27.06 9.50
N ILE A 107 6.41 -26.49 9.27
CA ILE A 107 5.78 -25.52 10.19
C ILE A 107 4.33 -25.94 10.44
N THR A 108 4.12 -27.20 10.82
CA THR A 108 2.79 -27.84 10.92
C THR A 108 1.94 -27.37 12.10
N TYR A 109 2.39 -26.38 12.90
CA TYR A 109 1.68 -25.96 14.12
C TYR A 109 0.55 -24.95 13.87
N ILE A 110 0.60 -24.17 12.79
CA ILE A 110 -0.39 -23.11 12.54
C ILE A 110 -1.21 -23.49 11.31
N GLN A 111 -2.47 -23.87 11.53
CA GLN A 111 -3.41 -24.12 10.45
C GLN A 111 -4.10 -22.81 10.02
N PRO A 112 -4.56 -22.71 8.76
CA PRO A 112 -5.31 -21.54 8.32
C PRO A 112 -6.59 -21.27 9.11
N GLN A 113 -7.16 -22.29 9.78
CA GLN A 113 -8.33 -22.13 10.64
C GLN A 113 -8.01 -21.47 11.98
N ASP A 114 -6.77 -21.56 12.45
CA ASP A 114 -6.34 -20.99 13.74
C ASP A 114 -6.13 -19.46 13.65
N LEU A 115 -6.09 -18.90 12.44
CA LEU A 115 -5.79 -17.50 12.20
C LEU A 115 -7.06 -16.66 12.05
N GLU A 116 -7.20 -15.67 12.94
CA GLU A 116 -8.28 -14.68 12.90
C GLU A 116 -8.36 -14.02 11.52
N MET A 117 -9.56 -14.02 10.95
CA MET A 117 -9.78 -13.45 9.63
C MET A 117 -9.84 -11.92 9.74
N LYS A 118 -8.84 -11.25 9.15
CA LYS A 118 -8.94 -9.80 8.99
C LYS A 118 -10.11 -9.50 8.05
N ALA A 119 -11.13 -8.78 8.52
CA ALA A 119 -12.25 -8.37 7.68
C ALA A 119 -11.74 -7.64 6.44
N THR A 120 -11.93 -8.25 5.26
CA THR A 120 -11.50 -7.70 3.98
C THR A 120 -12.47 -6.63 3.53
N GLY A 121 -12.30 -5.42 4.06
CA GLY A 121 -13.10 -4.25 3.66
C GLY A 121 -14.59 -4.42 3.93
N TRP A 122 -15.35 -3.35 3.68
CA TRP A 122 -16.80 -3.44 3.69
C TRP A 122 -17.21 -4.22 2.45
N THR A 123 -17.76 -5.42 2.63
CA THR A 123 -18.34 -6.21 1.54
C THR A 123 -19.59 -5.55 0.96
N ILE A 124 -20.16 -4.62 1.70
CA ILE A 124 -21.38 -3.89 1.37
C ILE A 124 -20.94 -2.48 0.95
N HIS A 125 -21.30 -2.09 -0.27
CA HIS A 125 -20.99 -0.75 -0.76
C HIS A 125 -21.77 0.28 0.09
N PRO A 126 -21.21 1.43 0.48
CA PRO A 126 -21.93 2.42 1.30
C PRO A 126 -23.29 2.86 0.72
N SER A 127 -23.48 2.78 -0.60
CA SER A 127 -24.77 3.05 -1.25
C SER A 127 -25.85 1.99 -0.98
N GLU A 128 -25.48 0.77 -0.61
CA GLU A 128 -26.40 -0.31 -0.22
C GLU A 128 -26.92 -0.12 1.22
N HIS A 129 -26.32 0.80 1.99
CA HIS A 129 -26.73 1.20 3.33
C HIS A 129 -27.49 2.53 3.39
N LEU A 130 -27.95 3.06 2.25
CA LEU A 130 -28.86 4.20 2.26
C LEU A 130 -30.21 3.74 2.85
N LYS A 131 -30.48 4.11 4.11
CA LYS A 131 -31.84 4.00 4.63
C LYS A 131 -32.75 4.86 3.71
N PRO A 132 -33.93 4.38 3.30
CA PRO A 132 -34.82 5.11 2.38
C PRO A 132 -35.12 6.54 2.83
N ASN A 133 -35.06 6.80 4.14
CA ASN A 133 -35.42 8.06 4.77
C ASN A 133 -34.22 8.93 5.18
N GLN A 134 -32.99 8.60 4.75
CA GLN A 134 -31.81 9.33 5.21
C GLN A 134 -31.52 10.59 4.38
N ILE A 135 -32.02 10.67 3.15
CA ILE A 135 -31.94 11.84 2.28
C ILE A 135 -33.17 11.89 1.37
N SER A 136 -34.31 12.39 1.87
CA SER A 136 -35.40 12.81 0.99
C SER A 136 -35.15 14.27 0.61
N LEU A 137 -34.85 14.52 -0.67
CA LEU A 137 -35.08 15.84 -1.24
C LEU A 137 -36.58 15.92 -1.51
N GLU A 138 -37.38 16.27 -0.51
CA GLU A 138 -38.76 16.72 -0.77
C GLU A 138 -38.65 17.99 -1.61
N TYR A 139 -38.77 17.87 -2.93
CA TYR A 139 -39.23 18.99 -3.74
C TYR A 139 -40.71 19.18 -3.39
N ARG A 140 -40.96 19.79 -2.24
CA ARG A 140 -42.29 20.21 -1.86
C ARG A 140 -42.67 21.29 -2.87
N GLU A 141 -43.48 20.89 -3.84
CA GLU A 141 -44.22 21.77 -4.72
C GLU A 141 -45.28 22.50 -3.89
N ALA A 142 -44.81 23.36 -2.99
CA ALA A 142 -45.62 24.35 -2.30
C ALA A 142 -45.09 25.71 -2.72
N ASN A 143 -46.01 26.53 -3.23
CA ASN A 143 -45.83 27.94 -3.55
C ASN A 143 -45.32 28.73 -2.33
N ILE A 144 -44.04 28.59 -2.01
CA ILE A 144 -43.33 29.38 -1.02
C ILE A 144 -42.24 30.08 -1.80
N ALA A 145 -42.28 31.41 -1.79
CA ALA A 145 -41.29 32.29 -2.40
C ALA A 145 -39.90 31.66 -2.28
N ARG A 146 -39.22 31.43 -3.42
CA ARG A 146 -37.86 30.90 -3.47
C ARG A 146 -37.00 31.68 -2.48
N LYS A 147 -36.73 31.09 -1.32
CA LYS A 147 -35.65 31.50 -0.44
C LYS A 147 -34.47 30.67 -0.90
N ASP A 148 -33.53 31.30 -1.59
CA ASP A 148 -32.34 30.64 -2.13
C ASP A 148 -31.54 30.04 -0.97
N ILE A 149 -31.65 28.72 -0.79
CA ILE A 149 -30.85 27.96 0.17
C ILE A 149 -29.62 27.45 -0.58
N ASN A 150 -28.47 28.06 -0.35
CA ASN A 150 -27.20 27.61 -0.93
C ASN A 150 -26.40 26.85 0.13
N ILE A 151 -26.10 25.58 -0.15
CA ILE A 151 -25.31 24.71 0.74
C ILE A 151 -23.91 24.60 0.18
N PHE A 152 -22.91 25.01 0.96
CA PHE A 152 -21.50 24.93 0.61
C PHE A 152 -20.81 23.90 1.49
N THR A 153 -20.19 22.90 0.86
CA THR A 153 -19.37 21.91 1.56
C THR A 153 -17.90 22.26 1.38
N GLY A 154 -17.26 22.66 2.48
CA GLY A 154 -15.85 22.97 2.52
C GLY A 154 -15.08 21.78 3.09
N GLY A 155 -14.24 21.14 2.29
CA GLY A 155 -13.29 20.15 2.80
C GLY A 155 -12.14 20.85 3.52
N LEU A 156 -12.31 21.20 4.81
CA LEU A 156 -11.23 21.79 5.59
C LEU A 156 -10.26 20.70 6.03
N LYS A 157 -9.04 20.76 5.50
CA LYS A 157 -7.94 19.86 5.84
C LYS A 157 -6.95 20.59 6.75
N THR A 158 -6.80 20.11 7.97
CA THR A 158 -5.77 20.55 8.92
C THR A 158 -4.65 19.51 9.01
N GLU A 159 -3.53 19.87 9.63
CA GLU A 159 -2.42 18.94 9.93
C GLU A 159 -2.82 17.78 10.87
N HIS A 160 -3.95 17.91 11.57
CA HIS A 160 -4.48 16.89 12.49
C HIS A 160 -5.62 16.04 11.91
N GLY A 161 -6.08 16.34 10.69
CA GLY A 161 -7.12 15.56 10.02
C GLY A 161 -7.96 16.34 9.02
N VAL A 162 -8.84 15.62 8.32
CA VAL A 162 -9.84 16.19 7.41
C VAL A 162 -11.17 16.25 8.15
N GLY A 163 -11.75 17.45 8.28
CA GLY A 163 -13.11 17.65 8.76
C GLY A 163 -14.07 17.86 7.59
N ALA A 164 -15.33 17.49 7.78
CA ALA A 164 -16.42 17.86 6.88
C ALA A 164 -17.26 18.93 7.58
N ALA A 165 -17.14 20.18 7.14
CA ALA A 165 -17.98 21.27 7.58
C ALA A 165 -18.86 21.71 6.41
N PHE A 166 -20.11 22.08 6.68
CA PHE A 166 -20.98 22.67 5.67
C PHE A 166 -21.55 23.98 6.18
N CYS A 167 -21.74 24.92 5.26
CA CYS A 167 -22.36 26.21 5.52
C CYS A 167 -23.66 26.28 4.74
N VAL A 168 -24.72 26.75 5.40
CA VAL A 168 -26.02 26.99 4.76
C VAL A 168 -26.25 28.49 4.71
N LEU A 169 -26.43 29.02 3.50
CA LEU A 169 -26.81 30.41 3.26
C LEU A 169 -28.31 30.46 3.01
N THR A 170 -29.04 31.19 3.84
CA THR A 170 -30.49 31.39 3.69
C THR A 170 -30.83 32.87 3.80
N ASN A 171 -31.30 33.49 2.72
CA ASN A 171 -31.59 34.95 2.68
C ASN A 171 -30.42 35.81 3.20
N ASP A 172 -29.20 35.56 2.70
CA ASP A 172 -27.97 36.27 3.10
C ASP A 172 -27.51 36.10 4.55
N ILE A 173 -28.14 35.20 5.32
CA ILE A 173 -27.72 34.84 6.67
C ILE A 173 -26.95 33.51 6.63
N TRP A 174 -25.74 33.52 7.19
CA TRP A 174 -24.86 32.35 7.30
C TRP A 174 -25.16 31.55 8.56
N ALA A 175 -25.37 30.24 8.41
CA ALA A 175 -25.37 29.28 9.49
C ALA A 175 -24.24 28.25 9.29
N HIS A 176 -23.46 28.00 10.34
CA HIS A 176 -22.34 27.07 10.38
C HIS A 176 -22.63 25.91 11.34
N GLN A 177 -22.28 24.67 10.98
CA GLN A 177 -22.29 23.51 11.87
C GLN A 177 -21.13 22.55 11.58
#